data_AF-A0A9E0Y672-F1
#
_entry.id   AF-A0A9E0Y672-F1
#
_cell.length_a   1.000
_cell.length_b   1.000
_cell.length_c   1.000
_cell.angle_alpha   90.00
_cell.angle_beta   90.00
_cell.angle_gamma   90.00
#
_symmetry.space_group_name_H-M   'P 1'
#
loop_
_entity.id
_entity.type
_entity.pdbx_description
1 polymer ?
#
loop_
_entity_poly.entity_id
_entity_poly.type
_entity_poly.pdbx_seq_one_letter_code
_entity_poly.pdbx_strand_id
1 'polypeptide(L)'
;VNPTLPDQVVSPVNFSTSPNINCDMLNDGMGNFIKAIAWDEGVGTFNTHLYFEDGFGHTAQYTLPALLPDIVLGNVRGGTDIPTEYRAAVVAIAANSIPTIWFFTMKGMGTPGFTIYPTGSFSLTTTKVGTIYNLSPVLPHIDMWSDANNKVNGLPGMYQFAVSWVEPSVNAVKYNVGDITSGTLNNPIGGKNVNLGVGNIWCDVACYTNVQTGSRYATFCSQDLGTPLPLAAYTFDFSSGPVGVPISKNSFVSPFVFCPRIEAMSQYDPTFVAYPWQIICSQQDSVTTYNAGGTTNINKTLIPVGNFKSPAIAAGVGMPFLKAIGNVQFTQGYLNIHGSPVSANYYARITNAATGTVTDPDYYIINTNPAYTPGITFSPADASSALALSNCSNSGDMLLSVWFDAQAGSPTGDIMYKLSGNSVPVKFRPTAIATLQGEKPTLYPNPATDHVNLPNEEGEFQIINSLGAKVAEGQLQQDGGVNVQNLPAGVYLLRTHSHTYPFTKL
;
A
#
# COMPACT_ATOMS: atom_id res chain seq x y z
N VAL A 1 6.27 -7.08 27.50
CA VAL A 1 6.27 -8.18 26.49
C VAL A 1 5.14 -7.86 25.53
N ASN A 2 5.44 -7.30 24.35
CA ASN A 2 4.39 -7.04 23.37
C ASN A 2 4.01 -8.40 22.75
N PRO A 3 2.72 -8.80 22.78
CA PRO A 3 2.31 -10.04 22.15
C PRO A 3 2.60 -9.95 20.65
N THR A 4 3.23 -10.98 20.10
CA THR A 4 3.21 -11.22 18.66
C THR A 4 1.77 -11.20 18.18
N LEU A 5 1.49 -10.36 17.19
CA LEU A 5 0.22 -10.41 16.48
C LEU A 5 0.15 -11.78 15.78
N PRO A 6 -0.90 -12.60 16.04
CA PRO A 6 -1.00 -13.92 15.45
C PRO A 6 -1.26 -13.82 13.94
N ASP A 7 -0.67 -14.74 13.17
CA ASP A 7 -1.06 -14.94 11.78
C ASP A 7 -2.48 -15.53 11.73
N GLN A 8 -3.32 -15.04 10.83
CA GLN A 8 -4.67 -15.56 10.60
C GLN A 8 -4.73 -16.24 9.23
N VAL A 9 -5.45 -17.36 9.16
CA VAL A 9 -5.63 -18.14 7.93
C VAL A 9 -6.99 -17.82 7.32
N VAL A 10 -7.01 -17.43 6.05
CA VAL A 10 -8.27 -17.21 5.31
C VAL A 10 -8.84 -18.54 4.80
N SER A 11 -8.01 -19.33 4.12
CA SER A 11 -8.38 -20.65 3.59
C SER A 11 -7.13 -21.44 3.18
N PRO A 12 -7.13 -22.77 3.33
CA PRO A 12 -6.22 -23.63 2.59
C PRO A 12 -6.64 -23.68 1.12
N VAL A 13 -5.69 -23.53 0.21
CA VAL A 13 -5.96 -23.52 -1.22
C VAL A 13 -4.87 -24.30 -1.97
N ASN A 14 -5.32 -25.18 -2.87
CA ASN A 14 -4.42 -25.90 -3.77
C ASN A 14 -4.17 -25.03 -4.99
N PHE A 15 -3.02 -24.36 -5.00
CA PHE A 15 -2.63 -23.57 -6.17
C PHE A 15 -1.89 -24.43 -7.19
N SER A 16 -2.10 -24.10 -8.46
CA SER A 16 -1.30 -24.67 -9.56
C SER A 16 -0.08 -23.79 -9.87
N THR A 17 -0.15 -22.49 -9.53
CA THR A 17 0.89 -21.47 -9.70
C THR A 17 0.71 -20.35 -8.66
N SER A 18 1.61 -19.35 -8.61
CA SER A 18 1.53 -18.25 -7.64
C SER A 18 0.22 -17.46 -7.76
N PRO A 19 -0.56 -17.30 -6.67
CA PRO A 19 -1.78 -16.51 -6.68
C PRO A 19 -1.45 -15.02 -6.83
N ASN A 20 -2.38 -14.23 -7.38
CA ASN A 20 -2.40 -12.78 -7.22
C ASN A 20 -3.28 -12.41 -6.05
N ILE A 21 -2.78 -11.56 -5.16
CA ILE A 21 -3.45 -11.17 -3.93
C ILE A 21 -3.59 -9.65 -3.91
N ASN A 22 -4.74 -9.18 -3.48
CA ASN A 22 -4.98 -7.79 -3.13
C ASN A 22 -5.86 -7.68 -1.89
N CYS A 23 -5.83 -6.52 -1.23
CA CYS A 23 -6.63 -6.28 -0.04
C CYS A 23 -6.98 -4.82 0.13
N ASP A 24 -8.10 -4.56 0.80
CA ASP A 24 -8.48 -3.24 1.27
C ASP A 24 -9.08 -3.32 2.67
N MET A 25 -9.10 -2.18 3.37
CA MET A 25 -9.59 -2.07 4.73
C MET A 25 -10.36 -0.76 4.95
N LEU A 26 -11.48 -0.84 5.65
CA LEU A 26 -12.33 0.31 5.98
C LEU A 26 -12.71 0.30 7.46
N ASN A 27 -12.74 1.47 8.10
CA ASN A 27 -13.13 1.62 9.50
C ASN A 27 -14.62 1.99 9.55
N ASP A 28 -15.37 1.33 10.42
CA ASP A 28 -16.79 1.58 10.61
C ASP A 28 -17.10 2.87 11.40
N GLY A 29 -16.07 3.55 11.90
CA GLY A 29 -16.13 4.74 12.74
C GLY A 29 -16.45 4.46 14.21
N MET A 30 -16.57 3.19 14.59
CA MET A 30 -16.61 2.73 15.99
C MET A 30 -15.29 2.06 16.41
N GLY A 31 -14.27 2.10 15.54
CA GLY A 31 -12.96 1.50 15.77
C GLY A 31 -12.86 0.05 15.32
N ASN A 32 -13.88 -0.47 14.62
CA ASN A 32 -13.86 -1.80 14.04
C ASN A 32 -13.43 -1.71 12.57
N PHE A 33 -12.60 -2.66 12.14
CA PHE A 33 -12.07 -2.69 10.78
C PHE A 33 -12.72 -3.79 9.96
N ILE A 34 -13.30 -3.38 8.84
CA ILE A 34 -13.80 -4.24 7.77
C ILE A 34 -12.62 -4.55 6.87
N LYS A 35 -12.32 -5.83 6.67
CA LYS A 35 -11.22 -6.29 5.85
C LYS A 35 -11.79 -6.95 4.61
N ALA A 36 -11.18 -6.67 3.46
CA ALA A 36 -11.47 -7.38 2.23
C ALA A 36 -10.17 -7.92 1.65
N ILE A 37 -10.18 -9.19 1.28
CA ILE A 37 -9.04 -9.89 0.69
C ILE A 37 -9.53 -10.56 -0.57
N ALA A 38 -8.86 -10.33 -1.69
CA ALA A 38 -9.14 -10.98 -2.95
C ALA A 38 -7.91 -11.72 -3.43
N TRP A 39 -8.08 -12.96 -3.86
CA TRP A 39 -6.99 -13.71 -4.48
C TRP A 39 -7.47 -14.63 -5.58
N ASP A 40 -6.63 -14.91 -6.57
CA ASP A 40 -6.89 -15.95 -7.56
C ASP A 40 -6.12 -17.25 -7.28
N GLU A 41 -6.45 -18.32 -8.00
CA GLU A 41 -5.79 -19.62 -7.91
C GLU A 41 -4.51 -19.73 -8.79
N GLY A 42 -4.00 -18.59 -9.28
CA GLY A 42 -2.92 -18.52 -10.26
C GLY A 42 -3.37 -18.76 -11.71
N VAL A 43 -2.43 -18.81 -12.65
CA VAL A 43 -2.72 -19.03 -14.08
C VAL A 43 -3.13 -20.48 -14.33
N GLY A 44 -4.38 -20.62 -14.77
CA GLY A 44 -4.96 -21.88 -15.20
C GLY A 44 -6.43 -22.03 -14.80
N THR A 45 -6.85 -21.35 -13.75
CA THR A 45 -8.24 -21.34 -13.30
C THR A 45 -8.71 -19.89 -13.17
N PHE A 46 -9.88 -19.58 -13.74
CA PHE A 46 -10.55 -18.29 -13.55
C PHE A 46 -11.37 -18.37 -12.26
N ASN A 47 -10.71 -18.57 -11.12
CA ASN A 47 -11.35 -18.59 -9.82
C ASN A 47 -10.68 -17.49 -8.98
N THR A 48 -11.43 -16.42 -8.74
CA THR A 48 -11.07 -15.38 -7.78
C THR A 48 -11.92 -15.57 -6.54
N HIS A 49 -11.27 -15.78 -5.41
CA HIS A 49 -11.90 -15.85 -4.10
C HIS A 49 -11.89 -14.48 -3.45
N LEU A 50 -13.00 -14.15 -2.82
CA LEU A 50 -13.18 -12.95 -2.04
C LEU A 50 -13.47 -13.37 -0.60
N TYR A 51 -12.77 -12.78 0.34
CA TYR A 51 -12.96 -12.92 1.77
C TYR A 51 -13.23 -11.56 2.38
N PHE A 52 -14.27 -11.49 3.19
CA PHE A 52 -14.63 -10.30 3.95
C PHE A 52 -14.71 -10.68 5.42
N GLU A 53 -14.24 -9.78 6.27
CA GLU A 53 -14.34 -9.92 7.72
C GLU A 53 -14.78 -8.59 8.33
N ASP A 54 -15.85 -8.61 9.13
CA ASP A 54 -16.22 -7.44 9.93
C ASP A 54 -15.30 -7.30 11.16
N GLY A 55 -15.31 -6.15 11.82
CA GLY A 55 -14.44 -6.00 12.99
C GLY A 55 -14.93 -6.72 14.27
N PHE A 56 -15.97 -7.57 14.15
CA PHE A 56 -16.39 -8.51 15.18
C PHE A 56 -15.93 -9.95 14.89
N GLY A 57 -15.23 -10.16 13.77
CA GLY A 57 -14.70 -11.46 13.35
C GLY A 57 -15.72 -12.34 12.61
N HIS A 58 -16.88 -11.81 12.22
CA HIS A 58 -17.78 -12.52 11.31
C HIS A 58 -17.23 -12.44 9.89
N THR A 59 -17.34 -13.54 9.15
CA THR A 59 -16.74 -13.67 7.82
C THR A 59 -17.78 -13.97 6.75
N ALA A 60 -17.57 -13.44 5.55
CA ALA A 60 -18.33 -13.80 4.35
C ALA A 60 -17.36 -14.07 3.19
N GLN A 61 -17.71 -15.02 2.32
CA GLN A 61 -16.88 -15.38 1.18
C GLN A 61 -17.70 -15.44 -0.10
N TYR A 62 -17.05 -15.20 -1.24
CA TYR A 62 -17.63 -15.30 -2.56
C TYR A 62 -16.57 -15.74 -3.58
N THR A 63 -16.96 -16.39 -4.68
CA THR A 63 -16.03 -16.76 -5.75
C THR A 63 -16.54 -16.25 -7.10
N LEU A 64 -15.64 -15.60 -7.84
CA LEU A 64 -15.87 -15.03 -9.16
C LEU A 64 -15.15 -15.84 -10.24
N PRO A 65 -15.74 -15.95 -11.45
CA PRO A 65 -15.09 -16.56 -12.60
C PRO A 65 -14.05 -15.60 -13.24
N ALA A 66 -13.00 -15.24 -12.49
CA ALA A 66 -12.04 -14.20 -12.84
C ALA A 66 -10.61 -14.49 -12.32
N LEU A 67 -9.63 -13.67 -12.71
CA LEU A 67 -8.24 -13.70 -12.24
C LEU A 67 -7.64 -12.28 -12.17
N LEU A 68 -6.49 -12.12 -11.51
CA LEU A 68 -5.79 -10.85 -11.27
C LEU A 68 -6.70 -9.82 -10.55
N PRO A 69 -7.22 -10.14 -9.35
CA PRO A 69 -8.17 -9.28 -8.69
C PRO A 69 -7.51 -8.08 -8.02
N ASP A 70 -8.24 -6.98 -8.03
CA ASP A 70 -8.04 -5.81 -7.17
C ASP A 70 -9.38 -5.45 -6.52
N ILE A 71 -9.35 -4.90 -5.30
CA ILE A 71 -10.54 -4.75 -4.47
C ILE A 71 -10.49 -3.45 -3.68
N VAL A 72 -11.64 -2.79 -3.60
CA VAL A 72 -11.86 -1.63 -2.71
C VAL A 72 -13.15 -1.77 -1.91
N LEU A 73 -13.17 -1.14 -0.74
CA LEU A 73 -14.26 -1.07 0.21
C LEU A 73 -14.82 0.35 0.28
N GLY A 74 -16.16 0.44 0.28
CA GLY A 74 -16.88 1.70 0.29
C GLY A 74 -18.07 1.73 1.23
N ASN A 75 -18.58 2.93 1.46
CA ASN A 75 -19.75 3.17 2.27
C ASN A 75 -21.03 3.18 1.41
N VAL A 76 -22.18 2.98 2.07
CA VAL A 76 -23.49 3.27 1.47
C VAL A 76 -23.84 4.74 1.77
N ARG A 77 -24.25 5.52 0.75
CA ARG A 77 -24.76 6.88 0.98
C ARG A 77 -26.11 6.85 1.71
N GLY A 78 -26.31 7.78 2.65
CA GLY A 78 -27.61 8.02 3.27
C GLY A 78 -28.07 6.94 4.29
N GLY A 79 -27.15 6.13 4.81
CA GLY A 79 -27.44 5.22 5.93
C GLY A 79 -27.64 5.97 7.25
N THR A 80 -28.29 5.33 8.22
CA THR A 80 -28.36 5.78 9.62
C THR A 80 -26.97 5.81 10.25
N ASP A 81 -26.83 6.48 11.40
CA ASP A 81 -25.56 6.73 12.14
C ASP A 81 -24.74 5.47 12.52
N ILE A 82 -25.19 4.26 12.17
CA ILE A 82 -24.39 3.03 12.23
C ILE A 82 -24.66 2.27 10.93
N PRO A 83 -23.74 2.27 9.95
CA PRO A 83 -23.95 1.52 8.72
C PRO A 83 -23.92 0.03 9.05
N THR A 84 -25.08 -0.62 8.93
CA THR A 84 -25.15 -2.10 8.91
C THR A 84 -24.83 -2.66 7.53
N GLU A 85 -24.57 -1.78 6.56
CA GLU A 85 -24.31 -2.11 5.17
C GLU A 85 -23.11 -1.34 4.63
N TYR A 86 -22.27 -2.05 3.86
CA TYR A 86 -21.13 -1.50 3.14
C TYR A 86 -21.15 -1.99 1.70
N ARG A 87 -20.21 -1.50 0.89
CA ARG A 87 -20.03 -1.88 -0.51
C ARG A 87 -18.62 -2.36 -0.74
N ALA A 88 -18.48 -3.25 -1.72
CA ALA A 88 -17.18 -3.61 -2.28
C ALA A 88 -17.26 -3.54 -3.80
N ALA A 89 -16.13 -3.21 -4.42
CA ALA A 89 -15.95 -3.34 -5.85
C ALA A 89 -14.68 -4.15 -6.10
N VAL A 90 -14.79 -5.12 -6.99
CA VAL A 90 -13.66 -5.97 -7.41
C VAL A 90 -13.46 -5.74 -8.88
N VAL A 91 -12.26 -5.36 -9.30
CA VAL A 91 -11.86 -5.40 -10.70
C VAL A 91 -10.95 -6.59 -10.93
N ALA A 92 -11.21 -7.34 -12.00
CA ALA A 92 -10.41 -8.50 -12.36
C ALA A 92 -10.57 -8.77 -13.86
N ILE A 93 -9.80 -9.72 -14.39
CA ILE A 93 -9.99 -10.22 -15.75
C ILE A 93 -10.95 -11.40 -15.71
N ALA A 94 -12.14 -11.23 -16.30
CA ALA A 94 -13.15 -12.29 -16.36
C ALA A 94 -12.71 -13.48 -17.25
N ALA A 95 -13.40 -14.62 -17.11
CA ALA A 95 -13.17 -15.84 -17.90
C ALA A 95 -13.22 -15.67 -19.43
N ASN A 96 -13.82 -14.59 -19.93
CA ASN A 96 -13.82 -14.23 -21.35
C ASN A 96 -12.60 -13.37 -21.78
N SER A 97 -11.62 -13.20 -20.88
CA SER A 97 -10.42 -12.37 -21.02
C SER A 97 -10.74 -10.88 -21.18
N ILE A 98 -11.79 -10.38 -20.52
CA ILE A 98 -12.15 -8.96 -20.54
C ILE A 98 -12.03 -8.40 -19.11
N PRO A 99 -11.36 -7.24 -18.91
CA PRO A 99 -11.39 -6.52 -17.65
C PRO A 99 -12.83 -6.18 -17.27
N THR A 100 -13.24 -6.62 -16.10
CA THR A 100 -14.61 -6.47 -15.59
C THR A 100 -14.54 -5.99 -14.14
N ILE A 101 -15.48 -5.12 -13.78
CA ILE A 101 -15.71 -4.72 -12.40
C ILE A 101 -17.01 -5.37 -11.91
N TRP A 102 -16.98 -5.94 -10.71
CA TRP A 102 -18.15 -6.48 -9.99
C TRP A 102 -18.40 -5.66 -8.74
N PHE A 103 -19.68 -5.41 -8.46
CA PHE A 103 -20.13 -4.70 -7.28
C PHE A 103 -20.81 -5.64 -6.31
N PHE A 104 -20.60 -5.39 -5.03
CA PHE A 104 -21.16 -6.18 -3.95
C PHE A 104 -21.75 -5.31 -2.85
N THR A 105 -22.77 -5.86 -2.21
CA THR A 105 -23.37 -5.33 -0.99
C THR A 105 -23.06 -6.27 0.17
N MET A 106 -22.46 -5.72 1.21
CA MET A 106 -22.25 -6.39 2.49
C MET A 106 -23.39 -6.00 3.44
N LYS A 107 -24.06 -6.98 4.06
CA LYS A 107 -25.16 -6.76 5.02
C LYS A 107 -24.95 -7.53 6.31
N GLY A 108 -25.61 -7.09 7.38
CA GLY A 108 -25.60 -7.79 8.66
C GLY A 108 -24.30 -7.62 9.43
N MET A 109 -23.58 -6.52 9.20
CA MET A 109 -22.35 -6.18 9.93
C MET A 109 -22.56 -6.23 11.43
N GLY A 110 -21.59 -6.80 12.16
CA GLY A 110 -21.64 -6.97 13.60
C GLY A 110 -22.60 -8.05 14.08
N THR A 111 -23.14 -8.86 13.17
CA THR A 111 -24.04 -9.96 13.50
C THR A 111 -23.55 -11.27 12.86
N PRO A 112 -23.91 -12.44 13.43
CA PRO A 112 -23.67 -13.72 12.78
C PRO A 112 -24.33 -13.88 11.40
N GLY A 113 -25.25 -12.98 11.03
CA GLY A 113 -25.87 -12.91 9.70
C GLY A 113 -25.06 -12.13 8.68
N PHE A 114 -23.80 -11.80 8.95
CA PHE A 114 -22.91 -11.11 8.01
C PHE A 114 -22.79 -11.88 6.69
N THR A 115 -23.05 -11.19 5.59
CA THR A 115 -23.19 -11.81 4.27
C THR A 115 -22.89 -10.82 3.16
N ILE A 116 -22.58 -11.36 1.97
CA ILE A 116 -22.25 -10.58 0.79
C ILE A 116 -23.12 -11.00 -0.41
N TYR A 117 -23.60 -10.01 -1.15
CA TYR A 117 -24.43 -10.20 -2.33
C TYR A 117 -23.83 -9.48 -3.55
N PRO A 118 -23.65 -10.15 -4.70
CA PRO A 118 -23.33 -9.46 -5.94
C PRO A 118 -24.51 -8.60 -6.38
N THR A 119 -24.26 -7.34 -6.74
CA THR A 119 -25.31 -6.40 -7.17
C THR A 119 -25.22 -6.01 -8.64
N GLY A 120 -24.10 -6.27 -9.30
CA GLY A 120 -23.94 -6.01 -10.73
C GLY A 120 -22.51 -6.14 -11.19
N SER A 121 -22.31 -6.10 -12.50
CA SER A 121 -20.98 -6.12 -13.11
C SER A 121 -20.96 -5.40 -14.44
N PHE A 122 -19.81 -4.82 -14.80
CA PHE A 122 -19.60 -4.13 -16.07
C PHE A 122 -18.27 -4.51 -16.70
N SER A 123 -18.28 -4.83 -17.99
CA SER A 123 -17.06 -4.92 -18.78
C SER A 123 -16.48 -3.54 -19.00
N LEU A 124 -15.21 -3.33 -18.66
CA LEU A 124 -14.54 -2.04 -18.81
C LEU A 124 -14.21 -1.74 -20.28
N THR A 125 -14.08 -2.79 -21.09
CA THR A 125 -13.78 -2.69 -22.53
C THR A 125 -14.48 -3.82 -23.31
N THR A 126 -14.55 -3.67 -24.63
CA THR A 126 -14.91 -4.77 -25.54
C THR A 126 -13.69 -5.55 -26.03
N THR A 127 -12.49 -5.04 -25.74
CA THR A 127 -11.23 -5.63 -26.17
C THR A 127 -10.82 -6.74 -25.21
N LYS A 128 -10.58 -7.93 -25.75
CA LYS A 128 -9.96 -9.01 -24.98
C LYS A 128 -8.49 -8.71 -24.75
N VAL A 129 -7.99 -8.99 -23.55
CA VAL A 129 -6.58 -8.77 -23.18
C VAL A 129 -5.62 -9.84 -23.72
N GLY A 130 -6.15 -10.77 -24.51
CA GLY A 130 -5.38 -11.88 -25.08
C GLY A 130 -5.18 -13.03 -24.09
N THR A 131 -4.19 -13.87 -24.36
CA THR A 131 -3.82 -14.96 -23.45
C THR A 131 -3.21 -14.37 -22.19
N ILE A 132 -3.83 -14.67 -21.05
CA ILE A 132 -3.33 -14.21 -19.76
C ILE A 132 -2.31 -15.23 -19.25
N TYR A 133 -1.06 -14.80 -19.19
CA TYR A 133 0.02 -15.50 -18.50
C TYR A 133 0.39 -14.71 -17.24
N ASN A 134 1.17 -15.29 -16.32
CA ASN A 134 1.64 -14.58 -15.12
C ASN A 134 2.39 -13.27 -15.50
N LEU A 135 2.94 -13.17 -16.72
CA LEU A 135 3.62 -11.98 -17.26
C LEU A 135 2.67 -10.91 -17.81
N SER A 136 1.35 -11.05 -17.66
CA SER A 136 0.41 -10.21 -18.38
C SER A 136 0.58 -8.74 -17.97
N PRO A 137 0.85 -7.82 -18.91
CA PRO A 137 0.98 -6.39 -18.63
C PRO A 137 -0.35 -5.74 -18.20
N VAL A 138 -1.39 -6.54 -17.99
CA VAL A 138 -2.79 -6.15 -17.91
C VAL A 138 -3.38 -6.47 -16.54
N LEU A 139 -2.74 -5.93 -15.50
CA LEU A 139 -3.30 -5.93 -14.15
C LEU A 139 -4.30 -4.77 -14.08
N PRO A 140 -5.62 -5.02 -14.04
CA PRO A 140 -6.53 -3.96 -13.72
C PRO A 140 -6.33 -3.56 -12.26
N HIS A 141 -6.51 -2.29 -11.96
CA HIS A 141 -6.33 -1.75 -10.61
C HIS A 141 -7.45 -0.76 -10.30
N ILE A 142 -7.87 -0.70 -9.04
CA ILE A 142 -8.93 0.19 -8.57
C ILE A 142 -8.53 0.86 -7.26
N ASP A 143 -8.83 2.15 -7.15
CA ASP A 143 -8.64 2.91 -5.91
C ASP A 143 -9.74 3.97 -5.72
N MET A 144 -9.87 4.53 -4.53
CA MET A 144 -11.00 5.35 -4.12
C MET A 144 -10.62 6.74 -3.60
N TRP A 145 -11.48 7.72 -3.88
CA TRP A 145 -11.39 9.04 -3.25
C TRP A 145 -12.09 9.04 -1.91
N SER A 146 -11.44 9.64 -0.91
CA SER A 146 -12.10 10.03 0.32
C SER A 146 -12.98 11.26 0.12
N ASP A 147 -14.14 11.26 0.77
CA ASP A 147 -15.09 12.36 0.79
C ASP A 147 -15.18 12.93 2.21
N ALA A 148 -14.41 13.97 2.47
CA ALA A 148 -14.38 14.65 3.77
C ALA A 148 -15.67 15.40 4.09
N ASN A 149 -16.50 15.69 3.08
CA ASN A 149 -17.74 16.45 3.22
C ASN A 149 -18.92 15.53 3.54
N ASN A 150 -18.91 14.31 3.02
CA ASN A 150 -19.92 13.29 3.28
C ASN A 150 -19.32 12.20 4.18
N LYS A 151 -19.28 12.49 5.48
CA LYS A 151 -18.69 11.60 6.48
C LYS A 151 -19.62 10.47 6.88
N VAL A 152 -19.02 9.36 7.28
CA VAL A 152 -19.68 8.24 7.96
C VAL A 152 -19.01 8.08 9.31
N ASN A 153 -19.77 8.27 10.39
CA ASN A 153 -19.27 8.14 11.77
C ASN A 153 -18.02 8.99 12.06
N GLY A 154 -18.02 10.22 11.55
CA GLY A 154 -16.93 11.19 11.73
C GLY A 154 -15.71 10.97 10.83
N LEU A 155 -15.64 9.84 10.12
CA LEU A 155 -14.61 9.52 9.13
C LEU A 155 -15.07 9.92 7.73
N PRO A 156 -14.16 10.27 6.79
CA PRO A 156 -14.52 10.48 5.39
C PRO A 156 -15.25 9.28 4.80
N GLY A 157 -16.24 9.54 3.96
CA GLY A 157 -16.90 8.48 3.21
C GLY A 157 -16.06 8.05 2.01
N MET A 158 -16.13 6.77 1.65
CA MET A 158 -15.53 6.21 0.45
C MET A 158 -16.66 5.83 -0.52
N TYR A 159 -16.88 6.64 -1.56
CA TYR A 159 -18.02 6.45 -2.47
C TYR A 159 -17.62 6.32 -3.93
N GLN A 160 -16.56 7.00 -4.34
CA GLN A 160 -16.18 7.11 -5.73
C GLN A 160 -14.80 6.52 -5.94
N PHE A 161 -14.63 5.91 -7.10
CA PHE A 161 -13.41 5.17 -7.43
C PHE A 161 -12.91 5.52 -8.83
N ALA A 162 -11.62 5.37 -9.03
CA ALA A 162 -10.98 5.25 -10.34
C ALA A 162 -10.55 3.81 -10.55
N VAL A 163 -10.76 3.30 -11.75
CA VAL A 163 -10.27 1.98 -12.17
C VAL A 163 -9.41 2.16 -13.41
N SER A 164 -8.29 1.46 -13.49
CA SER A 164 -7.36 1.48 -14.61
C SER A 164 -7.10 0.08 -15.15
N TRP A 165 -6.76 -0.01 -16.44
CA TRP A 165 -6.31 -1.25 -17.09
C TRP A 165 -5.48 -0.92 -18.32
N VAL A 166 -4.71 -1.89 -18.83
CA VAL A 166 -4.00 -1.77 -20.10
C VAL A 166 -4.83 -2.40 -21.22
N GLU A 167 -4.94 -1.73 -22.37
CA GLU A 167 -5.45 -2.35 -23.59
C GLU A 167 -4.31 -2.71 -24.54
N PRO A 168 -3.98 -4.01 -24.72
CA PRO A 168 -2.85 -4.43 -25.56
C PRO A 168 -2.95 -3.99 -27.02
N SER A 169 -4.18 -3.89 -27.56
CA SER A 169 -4.40 -3.50 -28.97
C SER A 169 -4.03 -2.06 -29.28
N VAL A 170 -4.07 -1.17 -28.27
CA VAL A 170 -3.79 0.27 -28.42
C VAL A 170 -2.58 0.72 -27.61
N ASN A 171 -1.94 -0.19 -26.86
CA ASN A 171 -0.78 0.09 -26.02
C ASN A 171 -0.96 1.28 -25.07
N ALA A 172 -2.19 1.47 -24.58
CA ALA A 172 -2.59 2.59 -23.76
C ALA A 172 -3.13 2.12 -22.42
N VAL A 173 -2.80 2.87 -21.37
CA VAL A 173 -3.51 2.76 -20.10
C VAL A 173 -4.84 3.46 -20.25
N LYS A 174 -5.89 2.74 -19.91
CA LYS A 174 -7.26 3.22 -19.84
C LYS A 174 -7.62 3.47 -18.39
N TYR A 175 -8.56 4.38 -18.20
CA TYR A 175 -9.22 4.55 -16.93
C TYR A 175 -10.73 4.71 -17.08
N ASN A 176 -11.43 4.46 -16.00
CA ASN A 176 -12.82 4.81 -15.83
C ASN A 176 -13.05 5.24 -14.39
N VAL A 177 -14.19 5.87 -14.12
CA VAL A 177 -14.55 6.33 -12.79
C VAL A 177 -16.00 5.99 -12.50
N GLY A 178 -16.35 5.78 -11.24
CA GLY A 178 -17.71 5.39 -10.86
C GLY A 178 -18.09 5.76 -9.45
N ASP A 179 -19.26 5.29 -9.03
CA ASP A 179 -19.75 5.36 -7.66
C ASP A 179 -20.12 3.96 -7.19
N ILE A 180 -19.47 3.53 -6.11
CA ILE A 180 -19.59 2.19 -5.53
C ILE A 180 -20.95 2.00 -4.85
N THR A 181 -21.60 3.09 -4.43
CA THR A 181 -22.89 3.08 -3.74
C THR A 181 -23.99 2.61 -4.67
N SER A 182 -24.03 3.20 -5.86
CA SER A 182 -24.98 2.88 -6.92
C SER A 182 -24.52 1.72 -7.81
N GLY A 183 -23.25 1.32 -7.71
CA GLY A 183 -22.66 0.28 -8.56
C GLY A 183 -22.64 0.71 -10.03
N THR A 184 -22.25 1.95 -10.30
CA THR A 184 -22.31 2.55 -11.64
C THR A 184 -20.95 3.03 -12.13
N LEU A 185 -20.71 2.92 -13.43
CA LEU A 185 -19.59 3.56 -14.14
C LEU A 185 -20.08 4.81 -14.87
N ASN A 186 -19.24 5.85 -14.91
CA ASN A 186 -19.55 7.08 -15.66
C ASN A 186 -19.44 6.88 -17.18
N ASN A 187 -18.55 5.99 -17.64
CA ASN A 187 -18.47 5.58 -19.06
C ASN A 187 -18.55 4.06 -19.16
N PRO A 188 -19.74 3.45 -19.31
CA PRO A 188 -19.91 2.01 -19.07
C PRO A 188 -19.02 1.08 -19.90
N ILE A 189 -18.49 1.52 -21.07
CA ILE A 189 -17.56 0.74 -21.91
C ILE A 189 -16.51 1.66 -22.55
N GLY A 190 -15.25 1.23 -22.59
CA GLY A 190 -14.18 1.79 -23.44
C GLY A 190 -13.22 2.79 -22.77
N GLY A 191 -13.58 3.24 -21.56
CA GLY A 191 -12.75 4.12 -20.73
C GLY A 191 -12.28 5.42 -21.40
N LYS A 192 -11.35 6.09 -20.75
CA LYS A 192 -10.57 7.22 -21.30
C LYS A 192 -9.10 6.85 -21.29
N ASN A 193 -8.33 7.43 -22.21
CA ASN A 193 -6.89 7.20 -22.22
C ASN A 193 -6.22 8.05 -21.14
N VAL A 194 -5.31 7.43 -20.40
CA VAL A 194 -4.21 8.13 -19.77
C VAL A 194 -3.20 8.40 -20.89
N ASN A 195 -2.79 9.65 -21.12
CA ASN A 195 -1.84 10.02 -22.18
C ASN A 195 -0.39 9.59 -21.85
N LEU A 196 -0.21 8.32 -21.50
CA LEU A 196 1.08 7.64 -21.33
C LEU A 196 1.65 7.35 -22.72
N GLY A 197 2.96 7.13 -22.86
CA GLY A 197 3.63 6.98 -24.16
C GLY A 197 3.18 5.80 -25.02
N VAL A 198 4.01 5.31 -25.93
CA VAL A 198 3.67 4.13 -26.74
C VAL A 198 4.20 2.87 -26.04
N GLY A 199 3.34 1.90 -25.80
CA GLY A 199 3.73 0.59 -25.27
C GLY A 199 3.64 0.49 -23.76
N ASN A 200 2.61 1.05 -23.12
CA ASN A 200 2.55 1.04 -21.66
C ASN A 200 2.14 -0.32 -21.12
N ILE A 201 2.82 -0.78 -20.07
CA ILE A 201 2.54 -2.02 -19.37
C ILE A 201 2.53 -1.82 -17.85
N TRP A 202 1.86 -2.73 -17.14
CA TRP A 202 1.75 -2.74 -15.68
C TRP A 202 1.25 -1.39 -15.16
N CYS A 203 -0.04 -1.13 -15.34
CA CYS A 203 -0.66 0.07 -14.81
C CYS A 203 -1.14 -0.13 -13.37
N ASP A 204 -1.14 0.97 -12.63
CA ASP A 204 -1.71 1.08 -11.30
C ASP A 204 -2.29 2.50 -11.14
N VAL A 205 -3.25 2.69 -10.24
CA VAL A 205 -3.92 3.96 -9.96
C VAL A 205 -3.98 4.19 -8.45
N ALA A 206 -3.69 5.43 -8.04
CA ALA A 206 -3.95 5.90 -6.69
C ALA A 206 -4.79 7.17 -6.69
N CYS A 207 -5.68 7.31 -5.72
CA CYS A 207 -6.67 8.36 -5.58
C CYS A 207 -6.44 9.14 -4.29
N TYR A 208 -6.54 10.47 -4.37
CA TYR A 208 -6.44 11.32 -3.19
C TYR A 208 -7.31 12.55 -3.29
N THR A 209 -7.72 13.06 -2.13
CA THR A 209 -8.51 14.29 -2.02
C THR A 209 -7.68 15.37 -1.33
N ASN A 210 -7.56 16.55 -1.94
CA ASN A 210 -6.96 17.71 -1.29
C ASN A 210 -7.89 18.23 -0.19
N VAL A 211 -7.44 18.20 1.06
CA VAL A 211 -8.27 18.55 2.22
C VAL A 211 -8.61 20.04 2.32
N GLN A 212 -7.87 20.92 1.65
CA GLN A 212 -8.12 22.36 1.67
C GLN A 212 -9.21 22.76 0.68
N THR A 213 -9.23 22.12 -0.49
CA THR A 213 -10.13 22.49 -1.59
C THR A 213 -11.25 21.49 -1.82
N GLY A 214 -11.14 20.27 -1.27
CA GLY A 214 -12.00 19.14 -1.62
C GLY A 214 -11.76 18.59 -3.04
N SER A 215 -10.69 19.02 -3.70
CA SER A 215 -10.37 18.59 -5.07
C SER A 215 -9.96 17.12 -5.08
N ARG A 216 -10.47 16.37 -6.07
CA ARG A 216 -10.22 14.93 -6.22
C ARG A 216 -9.20 14.71 -7.31
N TYR A 217 -8.14 13.96 -7.02
CA TYR A 217 -7.08 13.66 -7.96
C TYR A 217 -6.85 12.17 -8.07
N ALA A 218 -6.50 11.68 -9.26
CA ALA A 218 -5.95 10.34 -9.39
C ALA A 218 -4.63 10.39 -10.16
N THR A 219 -3.66 9.61 -9.67
CA THR A 219 -2.36 9.43 -10.29
C THR A 219 -2.27 8.03 -10.84
N PHE A 220 -2.07 7.94 -12.15
CA PHE A 220 -1.88 6.68 -12.86
C PHE A 220 -0.39 6.48 -13.08
N CYS A 221 0.13 5.29 -12.77
CA CYS A 221 1.50 4.94 -13.10
C CYS A 221 1.56 3.77 -14.08
N SER A 222 2.62 3.74 -14.89
CA SER A 222 2.94 2.60 -15.75
C SER A 222 4.40 2.60 -16.14
N GLN A 223 4.89 1.46 -16.61
CA GLN A 223 6.11 1.43 -17.39
C GLN A 223 5.81 1.85 -18.84
N ASP A 224 6.55 2.81 -19.37
CA ASP A 224 6.53 3.19 -20.78
C ASP A 224 7.59 2.34 -21.52
N LEU A 225 7.20 1.55 -22.52
CA LEU A 225 8.15 0.78 -23.34
C LEU A 225 8.84 1.64 -24.42
N GLY A 226 8.48 2.92 -24.56
CA GLY A 226 9.22 3.90 -25.35
C GLY A 226 10.61 4.18 -24.77
N THR A 227 11.59 4.51 -25.62
CA THR A 227 12.98 4.73 -25.19
C THR A 227 13.14 6.03 -24.37
N PRO A 228 13.87 6.00 -23.21
CA PRO A 228 14.62 4.89 -22.62
C PRO A 228 13.92 4.28 -21.39
N LEU A 229 12.75 3.66 -21.59
CA LEU A 229 11.97 2.89 -20.60
C LEU A 229 11.61 3.65 -19.30
N PRO A 230 11.05 4.86 -19.34
CA PRO A 230 10.73 5.57 -18.11
C PRO A 230 9.56 4.93 -17.38
N LEU A 231 9.67 4.81 -16.05
CA LEU A 231 8.48 4.80 -15.21
C LEU A 231 7.82 6.17 -15.35
N ALA A 232 6.51 6.21 -15.58
CA ALA A 232 5.78 7.46 -15.66
C ALA A 232 4.60 7.48 -14.69
N ALA A 233 4.34 8.65 -14.10
CA ALA A 233 3.20 8.92 -13.25
C ALA A 233 2.47 10.15 -13.77
N TYR A 234 1.17 10.03 -14.04
CA TYR A 234 0.35 11.11 -14.58
C TYR A 234 -0.79 11.40 -13.63
N THR A 235 -0.88 12.64 -13.19
CA THR A 235 -1.92 13.07 -12.26
C THR A 235 -3.00 13.83 -13.01
N PHE A 236 -4.25 13.50 -12.71
CA PHE A 236 -5.44 14.11 -13.27
C PHE A 236 -6.33 14.67 -12.16
N ASP A 237 -6.93 15.82 -12.42
CA ASP A 237 -7.96 16.45 -11.58
C ASP A 237 -9.35 16.01 -12.02
N PHE A 238 -10.10 15.40 -11.11
CA PHE A 238 -11.47 14.90 -11.29
C PHE A 238 -12.50 15.76 -10.55
N SER A 239 -12.13 16.95 -10.07
CA SER A 239 -13.01 17.82 -9.28
C SER A 239 -14.24 18.31 -10.06
N SER A 240 -14.12 18.48 -11.38
CA SER A 240 -15.17 19.02 -12.24
C SER A 240 -16.05 17.97 -12.91
N GLY A 241 -15.73 16.68 -12.80
CA GLY A 241 -16.51 15.61 -13.43
C GLY A 241 -15.73 14.32 -13.68
N PRO A 242 -16.30 13.40 -14.47
CA PRO A 242 -15.73 12.07 -14.69
C PRO A 242 -14.60 12.03 -15.72
N VAL A 243 -14.36 13.12 -16.43
CA VAL A 243 -13.25 13.27 -17.36
C VAL A 243 -12.15 14.05 -16.64
N GLY A 244 -11.07 13.36 -16.29
CA GLY A 244 -9.95 13.98 -15.59
C GLY A 244 -9.26 15.01 -16.47
N VAL A 245 -8.87 16.15 -15.88
CA VAL A 245 -8.02 17.15 -16.49
C VAL A 245 -6.56 16.85 -16.13
N PRO A 246 -5.65 16.58 -17.08
CA PRO A 246 -4.24 16.33 -16.76
C PRO A 246 -3.62 17.55 -16.06
N ILE A 247 -2.95 17.34 -14.93
CA ILE A 247 -2.27 18.41 -14.18
C ILE A 247 -0.76 18.24 -14.09
N SER A 248 -0.24 17.01 -14.11
CA SER A 248 1.20 16.76 -14.08
C SER A 248 1.59 15.44 -14.73
N LYS A 249 2.84 15.40 -15.20
CA LYS A 249 3.54 14.21 -15.67
C LYS A 249 4.90 14.17 -15.01
N ASN A 250 5.17 13.09 -14.28
CA ASN A 250 6.47 12.78 -13.72
C ASN A 250 7.05 11.60 -14.47
N SER A 251 8.29 11.72 -14.96
CA SER A 251 8.98 10.65 -15.67
C SER A 251 10.32 10.38 -15.02
N PHE A 252 10.57 9.10 -14.74
CA PHE A 252 11.75 8.64 -14.04
C PHE A 252 12.57 7.80 -15.00
N VAL A 253 13.81 8.22 -15.25
CA VAL A 253 14.75 7.43 -16.04
C VAL A 253 15.19 6.26 -15.19
N SER A 254 14.65 5.08 -15.50
CA SER A 254 14.82 3.91 -14.66
C SER A 254 14.79 2.64 -15.52
N PRO A 255 15.96 2.10 -15.90
CA PRO A 255 15.99 0.90 -16.72
C PRO A 255 15.38 -0.27 -15.93
N PHE A 256 14.60 -1.11 -16.62
CA PHE A 256 14.09 -2.38 -16.09
C PHE A 256 13.24 -2.27 -14.81
N VAL A 257 12.29 -1.32 -14.76
CA VAL A 257 11.23 -1.33 -13.74
C VAL A 257 10.23 -2.45 -14.03
N PHE A 258 9.83 -3.17 -12.99
CA PHE A 258 8.80 -4.21 -13.06
C PHE A 258 7.75 -3.96 -11.99
N CYS A 259 6.49 -4.20 -12.36
CA CYS A 259 5.35 -4.19 -11.46
C CYS A 259 5.27 -2.92 -10.60
N PRO A 260 5.24 -1.71 -11.19
CA PRO A 260 5.02 -0.51 -10.41
C PRO A 260 3.71 -0.62 -9.64
N ARG A 261 3.76 -0.34 -8.33
CA ARG A 261 2.58 -0.17 -7.49
C ARG A 261 2.56 1.24 -6.95
N ILE A 262 1.42 1.92 -7.06
CA ILE A 262 1.25 3.29 -6.56
C ILE A 262 0.25 3.31 -5.42
N GLU A 263 0.48 4.19 -4.47
CA GLU A 263 -0.49 4.51 -3.44
C GLU A 263 -0.46 6.01 -3.15
N ALA A 264 -1.60 6.56 -2.72
CA ALA A 264 -1.74 7.98 -2.43
C ALA A 264 -2.27 8.24 -1.03
N MET A 265 -1.95 9.43 -0.53
CA MET A 265 -2.51 9.92 0.72
C MET A 265 -3.99 10.21 0.51
N SER A 266 -4.86 9.28 0.91
CA SER A 266 -6.31 9.39 0.75
C SER A 266 -6.86 10.80 1.04
N GLN A 267 -6.32 11.49 2.06
CA GLN A 267 -6.54 12.91 2.32
C GLN A 267 -5.25 13.74 2.31
N TYR A 268 -4.82 14.21 1.15
CA TYR A 268 -3.61 15.02 0.99
C TYR A 268 -3.78 16.47 1.47
N ASP A 269 -2.84 16.96 2.29
CA ASP A 269 -2.76 18.37 2.67
C ASP A 269 -1.51 19.04 2.07
N PRO A 270 -1.66 19.94 1.07
CA PRO A 270 -0.54 20.58 0.40
C PRO A 270 0.22 21.60 1.25
N THR A 271 -0.25 21.93 2.47
CA THR A 271 0.56 22.74 3.40
C THR A 271 1.66 21.93 4.09
N PHE A 272 1.61 20.61 4.00
CA PHE A 272 2.67 19.74 4.52
C PHE A 272 3.71 19.46 3.44
N VAL A 273 4.92 19.11 3.89
CA VAL A 273 6.05 18.78 3.02
C VAL A 273 5.91 17.40 2.37
N ALA A 274 4.83 16.67 2.69
CA ALA A 274 4.56 15.34 2.17
C ALA A 274 4.28 15.34 0.66
N TYR A 275 4.69 14.28 -0.03
CA TYR A 275 4.24 14.02 -1.40
C TYR A 275 2.89 13.30 -1.39
N PRO A 276 1.99 13.63 -2.32
CA PRO A 276 0.63 13.08 -2.34
C PRO A 276 0.57 11.59 -2.67
N TRP A 277 1.61 11.05 -3.30
CA TRP A 277 1.69 9.64 -3.71
C TRP A 277 3.13 9.15 -3.71
N GLN A 278 3.27 7.83 -3.65
CA GLN A 278 4.52 7.11 -3.83
C GLN A 278 4.31 5.90 -4.73
N ILE A 279 5.33 5.59 -5.51
CA ILE A 279 5.40 4.38 -6.34
C ILE A 279 6.51 3.51 -5.78
N ILE A 280 6.30 2.19 -5.79
CA ILE A 280 7.33 1.19 -5.52
C ILE A 280 7.44 0.26 -6.74
N CYS A 281 8.67 -0.04 -7.16
CA CYS A 281 8.93 -0.94 -8.28
C CYS A 281 10.04 -1.93 -7.93
N SER A 282 9.99 -3.11 -8.53
CA SER A 282 11.15 -4.01 -8.59
C SER A 282 12.08 -3.58 -9.73
N GLN A 283 13.38 -3.61 -9.49
CA GLN A 283 14.45 -3.32 -10.44
C GLN A 283 15.54 -4.39 -10.32
N GLN A 284 15.37 -5.52 -11.01
CA GLN A 284 16.27 -6.69 -10.96
C GLN A 284 16.63 -7.11 -9.52
N ASP A 285 17.75 -6.60 -8.99
CA ASP A 285 18.30 -6.88 -7.66
C ASP A 285 17.93 -5.81 -6.61
N SER A 286 16.95 -4.95 -6.90
CA SER A 286 16.53 -3.89 -6.00
C SER A 286 15.04 -3.59 -5.99
N VAL A 287 14.62 -2.90 -4.94
CA VAL A 287 13.30 -2.29 -4.81
C VAL A 287 13.51 -0.81 -4.62
N THR A 288 12.89 -0.02 -5.47
CA THR A 288 13.07 1.43 -5.50
C THR A 288 11.71 2.09 -5.38
N THR A 289 11.68 3.14 -4.56
CA THR A 289 10.54 4.03 -4.46
C THR A 289 10.76 5.31 -5.25
N TYR A 290 9.68 5.83 -5.82
CA TYR A 290 9.62 7.04 -6.62
C TYR A 290 8.49 7.92 -6.10
N ASN A 291 8.74 9.21 -6.00
CA ASN A 291 7.72 10.21 -5.69
C ASN A 291 7.97 11.47 -6.52
N ALA A 292 7.20 12.53 -6.31
CA ALA A 292 7.40 13.76 -7.07
C ALA A 292 8.74 14.46 -6.77
N GLY A 293 9.42 14.12 -5.67
CA GLY A 293 10.71 14.69 -5.26
C GLY A 293 11.94 13.94 -5.73
N GLY A 294 11.81 12.68 -6.16
CA GLY A 294 12.94 11.88 -6.58
C GLY A 294 12.75 10.39 -6.35
N THR A 295 13.88 9.69 -6.21
CA THR A 295 13.93 8.23 -6.11
C THR A 295 14.80 7.79 -4.95
N THR A 296 14.40 6.72 -4.27
CA THR A 296 15.18 6.12 -3.18
C THR A 296 15.17 4.60 -3.33
N ASN A 297 16.34 3.98 -3.31
CA ASN A 297 16.44 2.54 -3.19
C ASN A 297 16.21 2.15 -1.72
N ILE A 298 15.17 1.36 -1.45
CA ILE A 298 14.75 1.03 -0.09
C ILE A 298 15.37 -0.26 0.44
N ASN A 299 16.02 -1.05 -0.42
CA ASN A 299 16.58 -2.35 -0.10
C ASN A 299 18.13 -2.36 0.02
N LYS A 300 18.81 -1.24 -0.26
CA LYS A 300 20.27 -1.11 -0.43
C LYS A 300 21.12 -1.64 0.72
N THR A 301 20.54 -1.81 1.90
CA THR A 301 21.23 -2.28 3.11
C THR A 301 20.89 -3.70 3.54
N LEU A 302 19.85 -4.38 3.01
CA LEU A 302 19.41 -5.65 3.61
C LEU A 302 20.40 -6.80 3.47
N ILE A 303 20.84 -7.10 2.25
CA ILE A 303 21.72 -8.23 1.93
C ILE A 303 22.37 -7.93 0.56
N PRO A 304 23.67 -8.17 0.33
CA PRO A 304 24.34 -7.81 -0.93
C PRO A 304 23.86 -8.51 -2.21
N VAL A 305 22.98 -9.52 -2.15
CA VAL A 305 22.51 -10.28 -3.34
C VAL A 305 21.14 -10.90 -3.05
N GLY A 306 20.06 -10.40 -3.67
CA GLY A 306 18.71 -10.95 -3.51
C GLY A 306 17.84 -10.71 -4.73
N ASN A 307 16.99 -11.67 -5.09
CA ASN A 307 15.96 -11.47 -6.11
C ASN A 307 14.73 -10.85 -5.44
N PHE A 308 14.48 -9.58 -5.72
CA PHE A 308 13.34 -8.87 -5.15
C PHE A 308 12.10 -9.04 -6.02
N LYS A 309 10.95 -9.24 -5.37
CA LYS A 309 9.67 -9.59 -5.97
C LYS A 309 8.53 -8.98 -5.14
N SER A 310 7.33 -8.91 -5.70
CA SER A 310 6.06 -8.53 -5.06
C SER A 310 6.11 -7.17 -4.34
N PRO A 311 6.38 -6.06 -5.06
CA PRO A 311 6.29 -4.76 -4.44
C PRO A 311 4.83 -4.51 -4.05
N ALA A 312 4.62 -4.00 -2.85
CA ALA A 312 3.32 -3.59 -2.33
C ALA A 312 3.50 -2.25 -1.63
N ILE A 313 2.47 -1.42 -1.61
CA ILE A 313 2.53 -0.13 -0.92
C ILE A 313 1.18 0.20 -0.31
N ALA A 314 1.21 0.87 0.83
CA ALA A 314 0.04 1.40 1.53
C ALA A 314 0.36 2.81 2.06
N ALA A 315 -0.64 3.68 2.18
CA ALA A 315 -0.51 5.04 2.73
C ALA A 315 -1.43 5.20 3.94
N GLY A 316 -0.87 5.62 5.06
CA GLY A 316 -1.58 5.61 6.33
C GLY A 316 -1.24 6.79 7.23
N VAL A 317 -1.93 6.86 8.36
CA VAL A 317 -1.53 7.71 9.48
C VAL A 317 -0.52 6.96 10.36
N GLY A 318 0.69 7.50 10.44
CA GLY A 318 1.74 7.22 11.40
C GLY A 318 1.62 8.11 12.64
N MET A 319 2.74 8.60 13.19
CA MET A 319 2.76 9.40 14.42
C MET A 319 1.73 10.56 14.43
N PRO A 320 1.14 10.92 15.60
CA PRO A 320 -0.16 11.60 15.75
C PRO A 320 -0.16 13.11 15.41
N PHE A 321 0.66 13.55 14.47
CA PHE A 321 0.85 14.98 14.21
C PHE A 321 -0.26 15.63 13.38
N LEU A 322 -1.15 14.88 12.72
CA LEU A 322 -2.08 15.45 11.72
C LEU A 322 -3.53 14.97 11.80
N LYS A 323 -4.45 15.88 11.42
CA LYS A 323 -5.90 15.67 11.39
C LYS A 323 -6.39 14.94 10.13
N ALA A 324 -5.53 14.72 9.13
CA ALA A 324 -5.90 14.24 7.81
C ALA A 324 -5.26 12.87 7.50
N ILE A 325 -6.06 12.02 6.88
CA ILE A 325 -5.81 10.59 6.68
C ILE A 325 -4.74 10.32 5.62
N GLY A 326 -3.78 9.43 5.93
CA GLY A 326 -2.74 9.02 4.98
C GLY A 326 -1.53 9.96 4.88
N ASN A 327 -1.49 11.07 5.64
CA ASN A 327 -0.56 12.18 5.37
C ASN A 327 0.88 12.07 5.89
N VAL A 328 1.22 11.01 6.61
CA VAL A 328 2.43 11.01 7.43
C VAL A 328 3.38 9.86 7.11
N GLN A 329 2.92 8.81 6.43
CA GLN A 329 3.79 7.70 6.05
C GLN A 329 3.26 6.90 4.86
N PHE A 330 4.20 6.26 4.18
CA PHE A 330 3.94 5.13 3.30
C PHE A 330 4.61 3.89 3.87
N THR A 331 3.96 2.74 3.73
CA THR A 331 4.53 1.44 4.08
C THR A 331 4.75 0.64 2.80
N GLN A 332 5.97 0.18 2.60
CA GLN A 332 6.44 -0.44 1.38
C GLN A 332 6.83 -1.89 1.66
N GLY A 333 6.15 -2.81 0.99
CA GLY A 333 6.32 -4.25 1.11
C GLY A 333 7.07 -4.86 -0.06
N TYR A 334 7.84 -5.92 0.20
CA TYR A 334 8.47 -6.72 -0.86
C TYR A 334 8.83 -8.12 -0.36
N LEU A 335 8.84 -9.09 -1.27
CA LEU A 335 9.41 -10.42 -1.08
C LEU A 335 10.89 -10.40 -1.50
N ASN A 336 11.77 -10.90 -0.64
CA ASN A 336 13.16 -11.19 -1.02
C ASN A 336 13.36 -12.71 -1.09
N ILE A 337 13.80 -13.20 -2.25
CA ILE A 337 14.15 -14.60 -2.48
C ILE A 337 15.68 -14.70 -2.53
N HIS A 338 16.26 -15.44 -1.58
CA HIS A 338 17.70 -15.64 -1.46
C HIS A 338 18.16 -16.96 -2.11
N GLY A 339 19.40 -17.01 -2.63
CA GLY A 339 20.04 -18.27 -3.07
C GLY A 339 20.33 -19.25 -1.92
N SER A 340 20.71 -20.49 -2.23
CA SER A 340 20.76 -21.62 -1.28
C SER A 340 21.54 -21.37 0.05
N PRO A 341 21.00 -21.78 1.24
CA PRO A 341 19.64 -22.29 1.45
C PRO A 341 18.62 -21.15 1.41
N VAL A 342 17.54 -21.37 0.64
CA VAL A 342 16.55 -20.36 0.25
C VAL A 342 15.56 -20.16 1.39
N SER A 343 15.71 -19.10 2.18
CA SER A 343 14.60 -18.58 2.99
C SER A 343 13.99 -17.39 2.25
N ALA A 344 12.74 -17.50 1.80
CA ALA A 344 12.00 -16.35 1.27
C ALA A 344 11.19 -15.72 2.41
N ASN A 345 11.27 -14.39 2.53
CA ASN A 345 10.56 -13.65 3.55
C ASN A 345 9.91 -12.43 2.93
N TYR A 346 8.73 -12.09 3.42
CA TYR A 346 8.05 -10.84 3.09
C TYR A 346 8.50 -9.78 4.08
N TYR A 347 8.90 -8.63 3.55
CA TYR A 347 9.39 -7.50 4.30
C TYR A 347 8.45 -6.32 4.16
N ALA A 348 8.38 -5.48 5.19
CA ALA A 348 7.78 -4.15 5.14
C ALA A 348 8.76 -3.10 5.70
N ARG A 349 8.70 -1.88 5.15
CA ARG A 349 9.47 -0.70 5.58
C ARG A 349 8.63 0.56 5.51
N ILE A 350 8.86 1.47 6.43
CA ILE A 350 8.19 2.78 6.46
C ILE A 350 9.08 3.81 5.78
N THR A 351 8.55 4.49 4.78
CA THR A 351 9.21 5.63 4.14
C THR A 351 8.58 6.95 4.56
N ASN A 352 9.42 7.97 4.67
CA ASN A 352 8.99 9.32 4.94
C ASN A 352 8.14 9.83 3.77
N ALA A 353 6.97 10.36 4.07
CA ALA A 353 6.08 10.95 3.10
C ALA A 353 6.70 12.09 2.26
N ALA A 354 7.57 12.90 2.86
CA ALA A 354 8.18 14.08 2.25
C ALA A 354 9.45 13.79 1.46
N THR A 355 10.22 12.77 1.82
CA THR A 355 11.52 12.50 1.18
C THR A 355 11.56 11.17 0.43
N GLY A 356 10.62 10.25 0.70
CA GLY A 356 10.69 8.87 0.23
C GLY A 356 11.80 8.06 0.88
N THR A 357 12.54 8.63 1.84
CA THR A 357 13.63 7.92 2.52
C THR A 357 13.08 6.98 3.58
N VAL A 358 13.72 5.83 3.75
CA VAL A 358 13.41 4.89 4.82
C VAL A 358 13.55 5.59 6.18
N THR A 359 12.52 5.52 7.01
CA THR A 359 12.49 6.14 8.36
C THR A 359 12.70 5.15 9.48
N ASP A 360 12.53 3.86 9.20
CA ASP A 360 12.88 2.77 10.11
C ASP A 360 14.24 2.16 9.72
N PRO A 361 15.26 2.21 10.60
CA PRO A 361 16.55 1.59 10.29
C PRO A 361 16.45 0.05 10.22
N ASP A 362 15.37 -0.53 10.75
CA ASP A 362 15.12 -1.96 10.81
C ASP A 362 14.04 -2.35 9.80
N TYR A 363 14.24 -3.49 9.14
CA TYR A 363 13.20 -4.11 8.32
C TYR A 363 12.37 -5.08 9.16
N TYR A 364 11.11 -5.24 8.80
CA TYR A 364 10.22 -6.17 9.49
C TYR A 364 9.86 -7.34 8.60
N ILE A 365 9.95 -8.54 9.17
CA ILE A 365 9.49 -9.76 8.51
C ILE A 365 8.01 -9.93 8.82
N ILE A 366 7.16 -9.87 7.80
CA ILE A 366 5.70 -9.94 7.92
C ILE A 366 5.27 -11.35 8.36
N ASN A 367 5.80 -12.36 7.68
CA ASN A 367 5.52 -13.78 7.90
C ASN A 367 6.25 -14.33 9.14
N THR A 368 5.62 -15.23 9.90
CA THR A 368 6.25 -15.85 11.09
C THR A 368 7.20 -17.00 10.76
N ASN A 369 6.96 -17.70 9.66
CA ASN A 369 7.83 -18.74 9.12
C ASN A 369 8.29 -18.35 7.72
N PRO A 370 9.52 -18.68 7.28
CA PRO A 370 9.93 -18.43 5.91
C PRO A 370 8.91 -18.98 4.92
N ALA A 371 8.50 -18.15 3.95
CA ALA A 371 7.78 -18.63 2.80
C ALA A 371 8.71 -19.63 2.09
N TYR A 372 8.32 -20.89 2.05
CA TYR A 372 9.23 -21.99 1.72
C TYR A 372 9.87 -21.88 0.32
N THR A 373 11.11 -22.36 0.14
CA THR A 373 11.61 -22.86 -1.16
C THR A 373 12.82 -23.78 -1.00
N PRO A 374 12.87 -24.91 -1.72
CA PRO A 374 13.69 -24.95 -2.94
C PRO A 374 12.95 -25.57 -4.15
N GLY A 375 13.16 -25.02 -5.35
CA GLY A 375 12.79 -25.66 -6.63
C GLY A 375 11.76 -24.92 -7.50
N ILE A 376 11.11 -23.87 -6.99
CA ILE A 376 10.20 -23.03 -7.78
C ILE A 376 11.01 -21.89 -8.41
N THR A 377 11.15 -21.90 -9.73
CA THR A 377 11.68 -20.77 -10.49
C THR A 377 10.61 -19.68 -10.53
N PHE A 378 10.69 -18.69 -9.64
CA PHE A 378 9.82 -17.50 -9.71
C PHE A 378 10.21 -16.67 -10.95
N SER A 379 9.27 -16.54 -11.88
CA SER A 379 9.37 -15.66 -13.05
C SER A 379 9.32 -14.19 -12.59
N PRO A 380 9.89 -13.22 -13.33
CA PRO A 380 9.64 -11.79 -13.11
C PRO A 380 8.16 -11.42 -13.04
N ALA A 381 7.28 -12.24 -13.61
CA ALA A 381 5.82 -12.20 -13.49
C ALA A 381 5.27 -12.42 -12.08
N ASP A 382 5.89 -13.31 -11.31
CA ASP A 382 5.44 -13.68 -9.96
C ASP A 382 5.87 -12.61 -8.93
N ALA A 383 6.38 -11.49 -9.45
CA ALA A 383 6.84 -10.34 -8.70
C ALA A 383 5.72 -9.35 -8.40
N SER A 384 4.44 -9.65 -8.53
CA SER A 384 3.36 -8.74 -8.12
C SER A 384 2.25 -9.42 -7.31
N SER A 385 2.42 -10.69 -6.97
CA SER A 385 1.26 -11.56 -6.79
C SER A 385 1.12 -12.10 -5.36
N ALA A 386 2.21 -12.17 -4.59
CA ALA A 386 2.19 -12.90 -3.31
C ALA A 386 2.11 -12.03 -2.04
N LEU A 387 2.03 -10.69 -2.17
CA LEU A 387 1.92 -9.74 -1.05
C LEU A 387 1.00 -8.58 -1.40
N ALA A 388 0.07 -8.27 -0.51
CA ALA A 388 -0.74 -7.06 -0.53
C ALA A 388 -0.64 -6.32 0.81
N LEU A 389 -0.64 -5.00 0.75
CA LEU A 389 -0.66 -4.10 1.90
C LEU A 389 -1.81 -3.13 1.73
N SER A 390 -2.54 -2.85 2.81
CA SER A 390 -3.56 -1.80 2.83
C SER A 390 -3.59 -1.13 4.20
N ASN A 391 -3.59 0.19 4.19
CA ASN A 391 -3.97 0.98 5.34
C ASN A 391 -5.46 1.28 5.26
N CYS A 392 -6.09 1.57 6.40
CA CYS A 392 -7.52 1.81 6.36
C CYS A 392 -7.87 3.04 5.50
N SER A 393 -8.62 2.87 4.41
CA SER A 393 -8.83 3.89 3.39
C SER A 393 -9.49 5.19 3.89
N ASN A 394 -10.32 5.11 4.95
CA ASN A 394 -11.03 6.24 5.54
C ASN A 394 -10.56 6.67 6.94
N SER A 395 -9.53 6.06 7.51
CA SER A 395 -8.93 6.51 8.78
C SER A 395 -7.42 6.61 8.71
N GLY A 396 -6.81 5.94 7.74
CA GLY A 396 -5.39 5.73 7.61
C GLY A 396 -4.85 4.85 8.73
N ASP A 397 -5.67 4.35 9.64
CA ASP A 397 -5.26 3.55 10.79
C ASP A 397 -4.99 2.11 10.39
N MET A 398 -4.13 1.46 11.18
CA MET A 398 -3.70 0.07 11.01
C MET A 398 -3.12 -0.27 9.63
N LEU A 399 -2.37 -1.36 9.57
CA LEU A 399 -1.84 -1.93 8.34
C LEU A 399 -2.30 -3.38 8.27
N LEU A 400 -3.14 -3.65 7.27
CA LEU A 400 -3.47 -5.00 6.82
C LEU A 400 -2.34 -5.48 5.91
N SER A 401 -1.74 -6.61 6.25
CA SER A 401 -0.76 -7.31 5.42
C SER A 401 -1.31 -8.68 5.07
N VAL A 402 -1.35 -9.01 3.78
CA VAL A 402 -1.82 -10.29 3.27
C VAL A 402 -0.74 -10.92 2.41
N TRP A 403 -0.43 -12.19 2.62
CA TRP A 403 0.57 -12.90 1.84
C TRP A 403 0.19 -14.34 1.57
N PHE A 404 0.81 -14.93 0.55
CA PHE A 404 0.74 -16.36 0.28
C PHE A 404 1.82 -17.09 1.09
N ASP A 405 1.40 -18.06 1.92
CA ASP A 405 2.30 -18.95 2.65
C ASP A 405 2.30 -20.35 2.02
N ALA A 406 3.27 -20.58 1.13
CA ALA A 406 3.43 -21.84 0.42
C ALA A 406 3.95 -22.96 1.34
N GLN A 407 3.36 -24.16 1.25
CA GLN A 407 3.85 -25.33 1.96
C GLN A 407 5.16 -25.85 1.39
N ALA A 408 5.92 -26.51 2.27
CA ALA A 408 7.18 -27.12 1.92
C ALA A 408 7.07 -28.19 0.82
N GLY A 409 7.60 -27.87 -0.37
CA GLY A 409 7.71 -28.78 -1.51
C GLY A 409 6.41 -28.94 -2.27
N SER A 410 5.43 -28.06 -2.03
CA SER A 410 4.11 -28.10 -2.65
C SER A 410 3.74 -26.71 -3.20
N PRO A 411 3.05 -26.62 -4.35
CA PRO A 411 2.40 -25.38 -4.76
C PRO A 411 1.15 -25.08 -3.90
N THR A 412 0.71 -26.01 -3.04
CA THR A 412 -0.34 -25.76 -2.05
C THR A 412 0.14 -24.80 -0.97
N GLY A 413 -0.74 -23.92 -0.52
CA GLY A 413 -0.46 -23.04 0.61
C GLY A 413 -1.71 -22.35 1.13
N ASP A 414 -1.50 -21.47 2.09
CA ASP A 414 -2.57 -20.73 2.74
C ASP A 414 -2.47 -19.25 2.36
N ILE A 415 -3.63 -18.59 2.25
CA ILE A 415 -3.68 -17.13 2.25
C ILE A 415 -3.70 -16.69 3.71
N MET A 416 -2.65 -15.97 4.08
CA MET A 416 -2.42 -15.50 5.44
C MET A 416 -2.66 -14.00 5.49
N TYR A 417 -3.19 -13.51 6.61
CA TYR A 417 -3.23 -12.08 6.87
C TYR A 417 -2.87 -11.74 8.31
N LYS A 418 -2.52 -10.47 8.50
CA LYS A 418 -2.26 -9.87 9.80
C LYS A 418 -2.65 -8.41 9.82
N LEU A 419 -3.21 -7.97 10.93
CA LEU A 419 -3.50 -6.57 11.19
C LEU A 419 -2.50 -6.03 12.22
N SER A 420 -1.81 -4.94 11.91
CA SER A 420 -0.84 -4.29 12.79
C SER A 420 -1.15 -2.81 12.98
N GLY A 421 -0.72 -2.23 14.10
CA GLY A 421 -0.85 -0.78 14.30
C GLY A 421 0.09 0.00 13.39
N ASN A 422 -0.32 1.20 12.97
CA ASN A 422 0.52 2.13 12.19
C ASN A 422 1.50 2.92 13.06
N SER A 423 2.02 2.31 14.11
CA SER A 423 3.05 2.91 14.96
C SER A 423 4.43 2.62 14.41
N VAL A 424 5.32 3.61 14.43
CA VAL A 424 6.76 3.34 14.30
C VAL A 424 7.26 2.79 15.64
N PRO A 425 7.89 1.60 15.70
CA PRO A 425 8.08 0.60 14.64
C PRO A 425 6.92 -0.44 14.54
N VAL A 426 6.51 -0.81 13.32
CA VAL A 426 5.56 -1.91 13.07
C VAL A 426 6.28 -3.24 13.38
N LYS A 427 5.98 -3.90 14.50
CA LYS A 427 6.71 -5.10 14.94
C LYS A 427 5.92 -6.39 14.70
N PHE A 428 6.37 -7.18 13.74
CA PHE A 428 5.76 -8.48 13.39
C PHE A 428 6.42 -9.70 14.07
N ARG A 429 7.67 -9.56 14.60
CA ARG A 429 8.35 -10.58 15.42
C ARG A 429 9.03 -9.93 16.65
N PRO A 430 9.12 -10.61 17.81
CA PRO A 430 9.63 -10.05 19.05
C PRO A 430 11.15 -10.25 19.24
N THR A 431 11.81 -11.08 18.42
CA THR A 431 13.24 -11.41 18.57
C THR A 431 13.99 -11.56 17.24
N ALA A 432 15.18 -10.96 17.20
CA ALA A 432 16.16 -10.87 16.11
C ALA A 432 15.62 -10.32 14.77
N ILE A 433 15.59 -8.98 14.68
CA ILE A 433 15.95 -8.31 13.42
C ILE A 433 17.28 -8.93 13.02
N ALA A 434 17.41 -9.47 11.80
CA ALA A 434 18.74 -9.88 11.37
C ALA A 434 19.60 -8.61 11.39
N THR A 435 20.51 -8.56 12.35
CA THR A 435 21.37 -7.42 12.64
C THR A 435 22.08 -7.04 11.36
N LEU A 436 21.71 -5.89 10.80
CA LEU A 436 22.44 -5.29 9.69
C LEU A 436 23.88 -5.06 10.16
N GLN A 437 24.83 -5.71 9.49
CA GLN A 437 26.22 -5.26 9.48
C GLN A 437 26.28 -4.03 8.58
N GLY A 438 26.06 -2.86 9.16
CA GLY A 438 26.20 -1.56 8.51
C GLY A 438 26.22 -0.46 9.56
N GLU A 439 27.03 0.56 9.36
CA GLU A 439 27.13 1.71 10.27
C GLU A 439 25.76 2.39 10.40
N LYS A 440 25.17 2.34 11.59
CA LYS A 440 23.95 3.09 11.92
C LYS A 440 24.35 4.46 12.50
N PRO A 441 24.09 5.58 11.82
CA PRO A 441 24.06 6.89 12.46
C PRO A 441 22.65 7.10 13.03
N THR A 442 22.26 6.34 14.06
CA THR A 442 20.95 6.54 14.70
C THR A 442 21.13 7.05 16.11
N LEU A 443 20.29 8.02 16.48
CA LEU A 443 20.15 8.54 17.83
C LEU A 443 19.79 7.40 18.81
N TYR A 444 20.56 7.23 19.89
CA TYR A 444 20.32 6.18 20.88
C TYR A 444 20.68 6.63 22.32
N PRO A 445 19.97 6.18 23.36
CA PRO A 445 18.75 5.38 23.32
C PRO A 445 17.53 6.18 22.82
N ASN A 446 16.54 5.50 22.25
CA ASN A 446 15.23 6.07 21.93
C ASN A 446 14.15 4.99 22.09
N PRO A 447 13.23 5.08 23.08
CA PRO A 447 13.05 6.20 24.01
C PRO A 447 14.23 6.46 24.95
N ALA A 448 14.39 7.72 25.35
CA ALA A 448 15.47 8.21 26.19
C ALA A 448 14.96 8.61 27.58
N THR A 449 15.80 8.42 28.61
CA THR A 449 15.46 8.82 29.99
C THR A 449 16.25 10.03 30.43
N ASP A 450 17.54 10.07 30.11
CA ASP A 450 18.52 11.01 30.65
C ASP A 450 19.41 11.62 29.57
N HIS A 451 19.79 10.85 28.55
CA HIS A 451 20.60 11.34 27.43
C HIS A 451 20.20 10.68 26.10
N VAL A 452 20.60 11.32 25.00
CA VAL A 452 20.55 10.78 23.63
C VAL A 452 21.90 10.99 22.96
N ASN A 453 22.48 9.94 22.39
CA ASN A 453 23.77 9.95 21.71
C ASN A 453 23.56 9.97 20.20
N LEU A 454 24.39 10.74 19.50
CA LEU A 454 24.46 10.78 18.05
C LEU A 454 25.87 10.37 17.61
N PRO A 455 26.10 9.10 17.27
CA PRO A 455 27.43 8.65 16.86
C PRO A 455 27.81 9.34 15.53
N ASN A 456 29.03 9.85 15.46
CA ASN A 456 29.61 10.54 14.30
C ASN A 456 29.00 11.92 13.95
N GLU A 457 28.29 12.58 14.87
CA GLU A 457 27.84 13.97 14.70
C GLU A 457 28.56 14.89 15.71
N GLU A 458 28.86 16.11 15.28
CA GLU A 458 29.51 17.15 16.08
C GLU A 458 28.92 18.53 15.74
N GLY A 459 29.03 19.48 16.67
CA GLY A 459 28.63 20.87 16.47
C GLY A 459 27.28 21.23 17.09
N GLU A 460 26.67 22.33 16.63
CA GLU A 460 25.49 22.87 17.31
C GLU A 460 24.28 21.95 17.17
N PHE A 461 23.54 21.78 18.26
CA PHE A 461 22.23 21.14 18.24
C PHE A 461 21.17 22.01 18.90
N GLN A 462 19.92 21.78 18.52
CA GLN A 462 18.74 22.28 19.21
C GLN A 462 17.69 21.18 19.37
N ILE A 463 16.99 21.17 20.50
CA ILE A 463 15.84 20.31 20.75
C ILE A 463 14.57 21.14 20.63
N ILE A 464 13.63 20.64 19.85
CA ILE A 464 12.35 21.28 19.54
C ILE A 464 11.24 20.36 20.05
N ASN A 465 10.28 20.89 20.81
CA ASN A 465 9.13 20.12 21.29
C ASN A 465 8.06 19.95 20.20
N SER A 466 7.00 19.20 20.51
CA SER A 466 5.87 18.94 19.60
C SER A 466 5.10 20.18 19.16
N LEU A 467 5.25 21.33 19.83
CA LEU A 467 4.64 22.61 19.45
C LEU A 467 5.55 23.45 18.53
N GLY A 468 6.71 22.93 18.12
CA GLY A 468 7.69 23.66 17.32
C GLY A 468 8.53 24.66 18.13
N ALA A 469 8.42 24.67 19.46
CA ALA A 469 9.20 25.54 20.32
C ALA A 469 10.57 24.93 20.64
N LYS A 470 11.64 25.72 20.51
CA LYS A 470 12.98 25.34 20.96
C LYS A 470 13.01 25.26 22.48
N VAL A 471 13.34 24.08 23.02
CA VAL A 471 13.34 23.77 24.45
C VAL A 471 14.72 23.51 25.03
N ALA A 472 15.70 23.19 24.18
CA ALA A 472 17.10 23.11 24.57
C ALA A 472 18.01 23.41 23.36
N GLU A 473 19.26 23.79 23.62
CA GLU A 473 20.31 23.92 22.62
C GLU A 473 21.68 23.68 23.27
N GLY A 474 22.68 23.35 22.46
CA GLY A 474 24.03 23.12 22.95
C GLY A 474 25.00 22.74 21.85
N GLN A 475 26.17 22.25 22.26
CA GLN A 475 27.20 21.74 21.37
C GLN A 475 27.32 20.24 21.59
N LEU A 476 27.21 19.47 20.51
CA LEU A 476 27.44 18.04 20.46
C LEU A 476 28.94 17.81 20.26
N GLN A 477 29.52 17.01 21.15
CA GLN A 477 30.89 16.50 20.97
C GLN A 477 30.82 15.11 20.34
N GLN A 478 31.90 14.71 19.66
CA GLN A 478 32.00 13.36 19.07
C GLN A 478 31.75 12.32 20.17
N ASP A 479 30.81 11.40 19.92
CA ASP A 479 30.38 10.37 20.88
C ASP A 479 29.81 10.91 22.20
N GLY A 480 29.53 12.21 22.27
CA GLY A 480 28.92 12.88 23.42
C GLY A 480 27.39 12.73 23.43
N GLY A 481 26.83 12.52 24.62
CA GLY A 481 25.39 12.48 24.83
C GLY A 481 24.79 13.87 25.01
N VAL A 482 23.66 14.12 24.35
CA VAL A 482 22.78 15.27 24.63
C VAL A 482 21.93 14.95 25.85
N ASN A 483 22.09 15.72 26.93
CA ASN A 483 21.29 15.56 28.14
C ASN A 483 19.84 15.97 27.88
N VAL A 484 18.91 15.05 28.10
CA VAL A 484 17.46 15.22 27.96
C VAL A 484 16.71 14.99 29.27
N GLN A 485 17.42 14.78 30.38
CA GLN A 485 16.84 14.40 31.68
C GLN A 485 15.77 15.39 32.16
N ASN A 486 15.98 16.68 31.91
CA ASN A 486 15.10 17.76 32.37
C ASN A 486 13.94 18.06 31.40
N LEU A 487 13.85 17.35 30.28
CA LEU A 487 12.71 17.49 29.38
C LEU A 487 11.50 16.75 29.98
N PRO A 488 10.29 17.34 29.94
CA PRO A 488 9.07 16.61 30.23
C PRO A 488 8.92 15.38 29.35
N ALA A 489 8.22 14.35 29.84
CA ALA A 489 7.86 13.19 29.02
C ALA A 489 7.10 13.65 27.76
N GLY A 490 7.52 13.18 26.59
CA GLY A 490 6.98 13.66 25.32
C GLY A 490 7.85 13.35 24.11
N VAL A 491 7.42 13.81 22.94
CA VAL A 491 8.12 13.62 21.66
C VAL A 491 8.83 14.92 21.27
N TYR A 492 10.08 14.79 20.84
CA TYR A 492 10.98 15.89 20.52
C TYR A 492 11.69 15.66 19.17
N LEU A 493 12.16 16.74 18.57
CA LEU A 493 13.09 16.74 17.44
C LEU A 493 14.43 17.31 17.90
N LEU A 494 15.51 16.55 17.76
CA LEU A 494 16.88 17.02 17.91
C LEU A 494 17.42 17.38 16.53
N ARG A 495 17.70 18.65 16.28
CA ARG A 495 18.24 19.16 15.01
C ARG A 495 19.71 19.52 15.17
N THR A 496 20.56 18.94 14.32
CA THR A 496 21.96 19.35 14.11
C THR A 496 22.07 20.23 12.86
N HIS A 497 23.28 20.61 12.46
CA HIS A 497 23.49 21.41 11.23
C HIS A 497 23.11 20.63 9.96
N SER A 498 23.28 19.30 9.98
CA SER A 498 23.13 18.39 8.84
C SER A 498 21.81 17.62 8.87
N HIS A 499 21.25 17.35 10.06
CA HIS A 499 20.16 16.39 10.22
C HIS A 499 19.13 16.79 11.28
N THR A 500 17.97 16.13 11.25
CA THR A 500 16.95 16.23 12.30
C THR A 500 16.52 14.83 12.72
N TYR A 501 16.61 14.53 14.02
CA TYR A 501 16.37 13.22 14.61
C TYR A 501 15.17 13.29 15.57
N PRO A 502 14.11 12.49 15.35
CA PRO A 502 13.02 12.37 16.32
C PRO A 502 13.43 11.48 17.49
N PHE A 503 13.04 11.85 18.71
CA PHE A 503 13.16 10.98 19.88
C PHE A 503 12.02 11.14 20.89
N THR A 504 11.79 10.10 21.70
CA THR A 504 10.80 10.10 22.77
C THR A 504 11.49 10.17 24.12
N LYS A 505 11.12 11.14 24.97
CA LYS A 505 11.51 11.22 26.37
C LYS A 505 10.48 10.52 27.24
N LEU A 506 10.92 9.57 28.06
CA LEU A 506 10.09 8.89 29.07
C LEU A 506 9.92 9.71 30.35
#